data_AF-A0A530BCH8-F1
#
_entry.id   AF-A0A530BCH8-F1
#
_cell.length_a   1.000
_cell.length_b   1.000
_cell.length_c   1.000
_cell.angle_alpha   90.00
_cell.angle_beta   90.00
_cell.angle_gamma   90.00
#
_symmetry.space_group_name_H-M   'P 1'
#
loop_
_entity.id
_entity.type
_entity.pdbx_description
1 polymer ?
#
loop_
_entity_poly.entity_id
_entity_poly.type
_entity_poly.pdbx_seq_one_letter_code
_entity_poly.pdbx_strand_id
1 'polypeptide(L)' 'IDWFAMNKISDKRLLTGRHFDQFSMIISAAAASLGAALLPKYLIETELDSGILIPLSDMRLKTHNSYFVVSAAGDVNPQV' A
#
# COMPACT_ATOMS: atom_id res chain seq x y z
N ILE A 1 5.41 -3.93 11.83
CA ILE A 1 4.34 -3.43 10.94
C ILE A 1 3.01 -3.95 11.48
N ASP A 2 2.04 -3.06 11.65
CA ASP A 2 0.77 -3.34 12.36
C ASP A 2 -0.02 -4.49 11.75
N TRP A 3 0.06 -4.67 10.43
CA TRP A 3 -0.59 -5.80 9.75
C TRP A 3 -0.07 -7.16 10.25
N PHE A 4 1.25 -7.32 10.45
CA PHE A 4 1.80 -8.58 10.98
C PHE A 4 1.40 -8.80 12.44
N ALA A 5 1.39 -7.74 13.25
CA ALA A 5 0.94 -7.82 14.64
C ALA A 5 -0.55 -8.21 14.74
N MET A 6 -1.41 -7.67 13.87
CA MET A 6 -2.83 -8.03 13.77
C MET A 6 -3.02 -9.52 13.41
N ASN A 7 -2.10 -10.09 12.64
CA ASN A 7 -2.06 -11.52 12.30
C ASN A 7 -1.37 -12.40 13.36
N LYS A 8 -0.97 -11.84 14.50
CA LYS A 8 -0.18 -12.52 15.55
C LYS A 8 1.15 -13.09 15.05
N ILE A 9 1.73 -12.48 14.01
CA ILE A 9 3.02 -12.86 13.45
C ILE A 9 4.09 -11.98 14.09
N SER A 10 4.98 -12.59 14.87
CA SER A 10 6.10 -11.93 15.53
C SER A 10 7.41 -12.66 15.20
N ASP A 11 7.86 -12.57 13.94
CA ASP A 11 9.15 -13.10 13.50
C ASP A 11 10.18 -11.94 13.41
N LYS A 12 11.42 -12.17 13.86
CA LYS A 12 12.49 -11.17 13.77
C LYS A 12 12.88 -10.85 12.33
N ARG A 13 12.52 -11.72 11.38
CA ARG A 13 12.79 -11.58 9.94
C ARG A 13 11.73 -10.77 9.19
N LEU A 14 10.70 -10.25 9.86
CA LEU A 14 9.63 -9.49 9.20
C LEU A 14 10.10 -8.21 8.50
N LEU A 15 11.29 -7.70 8.86
CA LEU A 15 11.87 -6.49 8.28
C LEU A 15 13.19 -6.77 7.52
N THR A 16 13.59 -8.04 7.37
CA THR A 16 14.73 -8.37 6.52
C THR A 16 14.32 -8.35 5.06
N GLY A 17 14.99 -7.54 4.25
CA GLY A 17 14.71 -7.42 2.82
C GLY A 17 15.04 -6.03 2.26
N ARG A 18 14.67 -5.82 1.00
CA ARG A 18 14.75 -4.51 0.34
C ARG A 18 13.55 -3.69 0.76
N HIS A 19 13.82 -2.46 1.19
CA HIS A 19 12.80 -1.47 1.50
C HIS A 19 12.84 -0.40 0.42
N PHE A 20 11.66 0.08 0.02
CA PHE A 20 11.53 1.16 -0.94
C PHE A 20 10.63 2.22 -0.32
N ASP A 21 11.00 3.49 -0.46
CA ASP A 21 10.27 4.60 0.18
C ASP A 21 9.04 5.06 -0.61
N GLN A 22 8.97 4.70 -1.90
CA GLN A 22 7.86 5.07 -2.78
C GLN A 22 7.00 3.85 -3.15
N PHE A 23 5.67 4.02 -3.07
CA PHE A 23 4.72 2.97 -3.47
C PHE A 23 4.92 2.53 -4.93
N SER A 24 5.21 3.44 -5.85
CA SER A 24 5.47 3.13 -7.27
C SER A 24 6.60 2.11 -7.45
N MET A 25 7.68 2.26 -6.68
CA MET A 25 8.82 1.32 -6.71
C MET A 25 8.43 -0.04 -6.12
N ILE A 26 7.68 -0.05 -5.01
CA ILE A 26 7.20 -1.29 -4.39
C ILE A 26 6.28 -2.06 -5.35
N ILE A 27 5.31 -1.37 -5.96
CA ILE A 27 4.37 -1.93 -6.94
C ILE A 27 5.16 -2.54 -8.11
N SER A 28 6.11 -1.78 -8.67
CA SER A 28 6.94 -2.26 -9.79
C SER A 28 7.75 -3.50 -9.41
N ALA A 29 8.32 -3.54 -8.20
CA ALA A 29 9.08 -4.69 -7.73
C ALA A 29 8.18 -5.94 -7.55
N ALA A 30 6.98 -5.77 -6.98
CA ALA A 30 6.02 -6.86 -6.83
C ALA A 30 5.55 -7.39 -8.20
N ALA A 31 5.21 -6.49 -9.13
CA ALA A 31 4.82 -6.85 -10.50
C ALA A 31 5.96 -7.55 -11.27
N ALA A 32 7.21 -7.16 -11.01
CA ALA A 32 8.40 -7.83 -11.56
C ALA A 32 8.79 -9.12 -10.82
N SER A 33 7.90 -9.67 -9.96
CA SER A 33 8.11 -10.93 -9.22
C SER A 33 9.33 -10.91 -8.28
N LEU A 34 9.71 -9.75 -7.75
CA LEU A 34 10.82 -9.63 -6.79
C LEU A 34 10.43 -9.92 -5.34
N GLY A 35 9.14 -10.18 -5.07
CA GLY A 35 8.63 -10.51 -3.74
C GLY A 35 7.15 -10.18 -3.56
N ALA A 36 6.76 -9.94 -2.31
CA ALA A 36 5.41 -9.54 -1.92
C ALA A 36 5.42 -8.15 -1.29
N ALA A 37 4.29 -7.44 -1.37
CA ALA A 37 4.16 -6.08 -0.89
C ALA A 37 2.87 -5.87 -0.08
N LEU A 38 2.96 -5.06 0.98
CA LEU A 38 1.80 -4.56 1.71
C LEU A 38 1.44 -3.18 1.14
N LEU A 39 0.34 -3.12 0.38
CA LEU A 39 -0.04 -1.93 -0.39
C LEU A 39 -1.50 -1.52 -0.15
N PRO A 40 -1.82 -0.22 -0.20
CA PRO A 40 -3.20 0.24 -0.30
C PRO A 40 -3.84 -0.24 -1.59
N LYS A 41 -5.03 -0.87 -1.50
CA LYS A 41 -5.71 -1.47 -2.66
C LYS A 41 -5.96 -0.46 -3.80
N TYR A 42 -6.32 0.78 -3.47
CA TYR A 42 -6.67 1.81 -4.46
C TYR A 42 -5.48 2.24 -5.34
N LEU A 43 -4.23 1.89 -4.98
CA LEU A 43 -3.05 2.17 -5.79
C LEU A 43 -2.76 1.08 -6.83
N ILE A 44 -3.40 -0.09 -6.74
CA ILE A 44 -3.09 -1.27 -7.56
C ILE A 44 -4.34 -1.91 -8.19
N GLU A 45 -5.41 -1.13 -8.38
CA GLU A 45 -6.67 -1.67 -8.91
C GLU A 45 -6.49 -2.25 -10.31
N THR A 46 -5.74 -1.56 -11.17
CA THR A 46 -5.42 -2.03 -12.52
C THR A 46 -4.66 -3.36 -12.50
N GLU A 47 -3.63 -3.49 -11.67
CA GLU A 47 -2.81 -4.71 -11.58
C GLU A 47 -3.60 -5.90 -11.01
N LEU A 48 -4.54 -5.63 -10.10
CA LEU A 48 -5.45 -6.65 -9.56
C LEU A 48 -6.45 -7.10 -10.63
N ASP A 49 -7.05 -6.17 -11.35
CA ASP A 49 -8.04 -6.45 -12.40
C ASP A 49 -7.40 -7.19 -13.59
N SER A 50 -6.15 -6.86 -13.93
CA SER A 50 -5.40 -7.53 -14.99
C SER A 50 -4.74 -8.84 -14.55
N GLY A 51 -4.78 -9.18 -13.26
CA GLY A 51 -4.12 -10.36 -12.68
C GLY A 51 -2.59 -10.30 -12.65
N ILE A 52 -1.99 -9.13 -12.85
CA ILE A 52 -0.53 -8.93 -12.70
C ILE A 52 -0.15 -9.10 -11.23
N LEU A 53 -0.99 -8.59 -10.32
CA LEU A 53 -0.89 -8.82 -8.90
C LEU A 53 -2.08 -9.63 -8.42
N ILE A 54 -1.85 -10.48 -7.43
CA ILE A 54 -2.90 -11.26 -6.77
C ILE A 54 -2.85 -10.99 -5.25
N PRO A 55 -4.02 -10.94 -4.57
CA PRO A 55 -4.05 -10.80 -3.13
C PRO A 55 -3.51 -12.07 -2.45
N LEU A 56 -2.58 -11.89 -1.51
CA LEU A 56 -2.04 -13.00 -0.70
C LEU A 56 -2.85 -13.22 0.59
N SER A 57 -3.73 -12.28 0.96
CA SER A 57 -4.58 -12.34 2.14
C SER A 57 -5.79 -11.44 1.99
N ASP A 58 -6.93 -11.86 2.53
CA ASP A 58 -8.15 -11.05 2.61
C ASP A 58 -8.14 -10.07 3.79
N MET A 59 -7.15 -10.15 4.68
CA MET A 59 -7.07 -9.26 5.85
C MET A 59 -6.61 -7.86 5.46
N ARG A 60 -7.49 -6.90 5.68
CA ARG A 60 -7.21 -5.47 5.45
C ARG A 60 -6.83 -4.79 6.75
N LEU A 61 -5.71 -4.08 6.75
CA LEU A 61 -5.37 -3.16 7.82
C LEU A 61 -6.01 -1.79 7.52
N LYS A 62 -6.97 -1.37 8.35
CA LYS A 62 -7.43 0.01 8.36
C LYS A 62 -6.49 0.81 9.25
N THR A 63 -5.68 1.68 8.65
CA THR A 63 -4.82 2.60 9.40
C THR A 63 -5.66 3.77 9.93
N HIS A 64 -5.13 4.50 10.91
CA HIS A 64 -5.75 5.74 11.39
C HIS A 64 -5.55 6.92 10.43
N ASN A 65 -4.77 6.72 9.36
CA ASN A 65 -4.45 7.77 8.39
C ASN A 65 -5.56 7.89 7.35
N SER A 66 -5.78 9.13 6.89
CA SER A 66 -6.71 9.46 5.81
C SER A 66 -6.02 10.39 4.82
N TYR A 67 -6.44 10.33 3.55
CA TYR A 67 -6.00 11.29 2.54
C TYR A 67 -6.90 12.51 2.58
N PHE A 68 -6.30 13.71 2.60
CA PHE A 68 -7.02 14.97 2.64
C PHE A 68 -6.64 15.80 1.41
N VAL A 69 -7.62 16.47 0.83
CA VAL A 69 -7.38 17.54 -0.15
C VAL A 69 -7.16 18.82 0.63
N VAL A 70 -6.06 19.52 0.35
CA VAL A 70 -5.70 20.77 1.03
C VAL A 70 -5.58 21.86 -0.03
N SER A 71 -6.28 22.97 0.18
CA SER A 71 -6.18 24.19 -0.62
C SER A 71 -5.70 25.36 0.23
N ALA A 72 -5.17 26.41 -0.40
CA ALA A 72 -4.82 27.63 0.30
C ALA A 72 -6.08 28.29 0.87
N ALA A 73 -5.98 28.81 2.10
CA ALA A 73 -7.09 29.52 2.72
C ALA A 73 -7.46 30.77 1.88
N GLY A 74 -8.71 30.82 1.42
CA GLY A 74 -9.23 31.91 0.59
C GLY A 74 -9.31 31.63 -0.91
N ASP A 75 -8.82 30.47 -1.36
CA ASP A 75 -8.91 30.09 -2.77
C ASP A 75 -10.22 29.32 -3.03
N VAL A 76 -11.15 29.95 -3.74
CA VAL A 76 -12.39 29.30 -4.20
C VAL A 76 -12.04 28.56 -5.49
N ASN A 77 -11.49 27.37 -5.37
CA ASN A 77 -11.30 26.51 -6.53
C ASN A 77 -12.65 25.87 -6.89
N PRO A 78 -13.25 26.18 -8.05
CA PRO A 78 -14.57 25.68 -8.42
C PRO A 78 -14.61 24.17 -8.70
N GLN A 79 -13.48 23.46 -8.60
CA GLN A 79 -13.36 22.01 -8.83
C GLN A 79 -13.13 21.18 -7.55
N VAL A 80 -13.11 21.79 -6.37
CA VAL A 80 -13.11 21.08 -5.06
C VAL A 80 -14.41 21.28 -4.31
#